data_AF-A0A813FW83-F1
#
_entry.id   AF-A0A813FW83-F1
#
_cell.length_a   1.000
_cell.length_b   1.000
_cell.length_c   1.000
_cell.angle_alpha   90.00
_cell.angle_beta   90.00
_cell.angle_gamma   90.00
#
_symmetry.space_group_name_H-M   'P 1'
#
loop_
_entity.id
_entity.type
_entity.pdbx_description
1 polymer ?
#
loop_
_entity_poly.entity_id
_entity_poly.type
_entity_poly.pdbx_seq_one_letter_code
_entity_poly.pdbx_strand_id
1 'polypeptide(L)'
;MNEDHIPSGHAYPMLGYLPYRCDGPGLLADSPLQNCQYDGPGRALQHIYEGKLADPGLLDRSSLHWFDQEPFYGENNEVTGLDKWALIYVPKVCYTETCDLVVSFHGCGFVFPGMYSWLVAGLDFNEWAWTSTNGWWQAWTSTPGMYSWMVVIYPRLEAHGTSSQFQQGCWNVYGQTGLDYADKGAAQMPAIKKMVDDIPSLKIWDSNLKRPS
;
A
#
# COMPACT_ATOMS: atom_id res chain seq x y z
N MET A 1 14.14 -1.85 20.00
CA MET A 1 14.45 -3.22 19.52
C MET A 1 15.57 -3.12 18.51
N ASN A 2 16.47 -4.11 18.44
CA ASN A 2 17.34 -4.24 17.27
C ASN A 2 16.45 -4.70 16.10
N GLU A 3 16.53 -4.03 14.96
CA GLU A 3 15.71 -4.36 13.77
C GLU A 3 15.98 -5.80 13.29
N ASP A 4 17.19 -6.33 13.54
CA ASP A 4 17.60 -7.69 13.19
C ASP A 4 16.93 -8.81 14.01
N HIS A 5 16.14 -8.47 15.03
CA HIS A 5 15.56 -9.44 15.99
C HIS A 5 14.04 -9.37 16.11
N ILE A 6 13.36 -8.76 15.15
CA ILE A 6 11.90 -8.77 15.11
C ILE A 6 11.44 -10.19 14.75
N PRO A 7 10.69 -10.89 15.60
CA PRO A 7 10.37 -12.30 15.40
C PRO A 7 9.23 -12.51 14.40
N SER A 8 9.14 -11.66 13.38
CA SER A 8 8.07 -11.67 12.36
C SER A 8 8.17 -12.90 11.47
N GLY A 9 7.02 -13.48 11.14
CA GLY A 9 6.90 -14.43 10.04
C GLY A 9 6.93 -13.72 8.67
N HIS A 10 6.47 -14.40 7.61
CA HIS A 10 6.29 -13.80 6.29
C HIS A 10 5.03 -12.92 6.25
N ALA A 11 5.07 -11.79 6.96
CA ALA A 11 4.01 -10.81 7.08
C ALA A 11 4.60 -9.41 7.29
N TYR A 12 3.78 -8.37 7.13
CA TYR A 12 4.16 -7.02 7.48
C TYR A 12 4.24 -6.86 9.01
N PRO A 13 5.39 -6.45 9.58
CA PRO A 13 5.48 -6.11 10.98
C PRO A 13 4.89 -4.73 11.22
N MET A 14 3.91 -4.64 12.11
CA MET A 14 3.14 -3.42 12.41
C MET A 14 3.29 -3.00 13.87
N LEU A 15 3.11 -1.70 14.16
CA LEU A 15 2.93 -1.21 15.53
C LEU A 15 1.57 -1.62 16.11
N GLY A 16 0.57 -1.79 15.23
CA GLY A 16 -0.84 -1.76 15.55
C GLY A 16 -1.42 -2.95 16.32
N TYR A 17 -2.64 -2.76 16.82
CA TYR A 17 -3.42 -3.64 17.69
C TYR A 17 -4.03 -4.89 17.03
N LEU A 18 -3.50 -5.30 15.87
CA LEU A 18 -4.01 -6.47 15.17
C LEU A 18 -3.90 -7.71 16.08
N PRO A 19 -4.88 -8.62 16.05
CA PRO A 19 -4.89 -9.79 16.94
C PRO A 19 -3.80 -10.82 16.58
N TYR A 20 -3.12 -10.64 15.44
CA TYR A 20 -2.11 -11.55 14.93
C TYR A 20 -0.76 -11.25 15.56
N ARG A 21 -0.23 -12.21 16.33
CA ARG A 21 1.06 -12.06 17.02
C ARG A 21 2.22 -12.16 16.02
N CYS A 22 3.32 -11.48 16.36
CA CYS A 22 4.56 -11.48 15.58
C CYS A 22 5.17 -12.88 15.40
N ASP A 23 5.02 -13.77 16.39
CA ASP A 23 5.61 -15.12 16.44
C ASP A 23 4.77 -16.22 15.76
N GLY A 24 3.74 -15.85 14.99
CA GLY A 24 2.90 -16.81 14.26
C GLY A 24 3.67 -17.53 13.12
N PRO A 25 3.29 -18.77 12.75
CA PRO A 25 3.98 -19.53 11.71
C PRO A 25 3.96 -18.76 10.38
N GLY A 26 5.12 -18.25 9.98
CA GLY A 26 5.33 -17.43 8.79
C GLY A 26 5.08 -18.12 7.45
N LEU A 27 4.50 -19.32 7.41
CA LEU A 27 4.21 -20.07 6.19
C LEU A 27 2.71 -20.41 6.05
N LEU A 28 1.88 -20.10 7.05
CA LEU A 28 0.44 -20.42 7.08
C LEU A 28 -0.39 -19.29 7.72
N ALA A 29 0.09 -18.04 7.67
CA ALA A 29 -0.54 -16.95 8.41
C ALA A 29 -1.89 -16.57 7.76
N ASP A 30 -2.98 -16.75 8.51
CA ASP A 30 -4.34 -16.28 8.19
C ASP A 30 -4.41 -14.74 7.97
N SER A 31 -3.31 -14.01 8.16
CA SER A 31 -3.21 -12.59 7.91
C SER A 31 -1.85 -12.17 7.34
N PRO A 32 -1.83 -11.27 6.36
CA PRO A 32 -0.59 -10.69 5.81
C PRO A 32 0.05 -9.63 6.72
N LEU A 33 -0.53 -9.34 7.90
CA LEU A 33 -0.10 -8.32 8.84
C LEU A 33 0.10 -8.95 10.24
N GLN A 34 1.14 -8.54 10.95
CA GLN A 34 1.44 -9.00 12.31
C GLN A 34 1.71 -7.82 13.26
N ASN A 35 1.19 -7.91 14.47
CA ASN A 35 1.51 -7.00 15.55
C ASN A 35 2.88 -7.40 16.14
N CYS A 36 3.90 -6.65 15.72
CA CYS A 36 5.29 -6.85 16.12
C CYS A 36 5.80 -5.74 17.04
N GLN A 37 4.93 -4.81 17.46
CA GLN A 37 5.33 -3.56 18.11
C GLN A 37 6.44 -2.84 17.33
N TYR A 38 6.40 -2.95 16.00
CA TYR A 38 7.42 -2.45 15.10
C TYR A 38 6.76 -1.84 13.87
N ASP A 39 7.05 -0.57 13.63
CA ASP A 39 6.50 0.19 12.50
C ASP A 39 7.24 -0.13 11.19
N GLY A 40 6.99 -1.29 10.60
CA GLY A 40 7.63 -1.68 9.35
C GLY A 40 7.46 -0.61 8.25
N PRO A 41 6.21 -0.20 7.95
CA PRO A 41 5.95 0.85 6.95
C PRO A 41 6.63 2.18 7.25
N GLY A 42 6.53 2.67 8.49
CA GLY A 42 7.16 3.91 8.91
C GLY A 42 8.68 3.89 8.83
N ARG A 43 9.29 2.76 9.20
CA ARG A 43 10.75 2.57 9.10
C ARG A 43 11.22 2.55 7.65
N ALA A 44 10.46 1.89 6.76
CA ALA A 44 10.74 1.91 5.33
C ALA A 44 10.65 3.33 4.76
N LEU A 45 9.59 4.08 5.10
CA LEU A 45 9.46 5.48 4.67
C LEU A 45 10.57 6.36 5.23
N GLN A 46 10.86 6.29 6.52
CA GLN A 46 11.95 7.05 7.12
C GLN A 46 13.31 6.73 6.49
N HIS A 47 13.55 5.49 6.08
CA HIS A 47 14.76 5.14 5.34
C HIS A 47 14.80 5.81 3.96
N ILE A 48 13.72 5.70 3.18
CA ILE A 48 13.62 6.30 1.82
C ILE A 48 13.80 7.82 1.87
N TYR A 49 13.25 8.47 2.89
CA TYR A 49 13.28 9.91 3.07
C TYR A 49 14.44 10.41 3.95
N GLU A 50 15.41 9.55 4.24
CA GLU A 50 16.63 9.88 5.01
C GLU A 50 16.32 10.52 6.39
N GLY A 51 15.26 10.08 7.05
CA GLY A 51 14.85 10.58 8.36
C GLY A 51 14.14 11.94 8.34
N LYS A 52 13.78 12.47 7.16
CA LYS A 52 13.22 13.82 7.00
C LYS A 52 11.68 13.87 7.09
N LEU A 53 11.02 12.77 7.46
CA LEU A 53 9.57 12.74 7.65
C LEU A 53 9.20 13.10 9.08
N ALA A 54 8.20 13.95 9.25
CA ALA A 54 7.63 14.21 10.56
C ALA A 54 6.93 12.96 11.11
N ASP A 55 6.72 12.93 12.43
CA ASP A 55 6.05 11.82 13.09
C ASP A 55 4.64 11.56 12.52
N PRO A 56 4.19 10.29 12.49
CA PRO A 56 2.93 9.92 11.86
C PRO A 56 1.75 10.58 12.55
N GLY A 57 0.76 10.96 11.75
CA GLY A 57 -0.52 11.48 12.23
C GLY A 57 -1.48 10.39 12.71
N LEU A 58 -2.75 10.76 12.86
CA LEU A 58 -3.84 9.80 13.03
C LEU A 58 -4.42 9.44 11.66
N LEU A 59 -4.81 8.17 11.48
CA LEU A 59 -5.48 7.69 10.27
C LEU A 59 -6.80 8.44 10.02
N ASP A 60 -6.88 9.19 8.93
CA ASP A 60 -8.13 9.71 8.40
C ASP A 60 -8.74 8.72 7.40
N ARG A 61 -9.60 7.81 7.88
CA ARG A 61 -10.26 6.83 7.00
C ARG A 61 -11.11 7.48 5.89
N SER A 62 -11.50 8.74 6.02
CA SER A 62 -12.23 9.46 4.96
C SER A 62 -11.35 9.86 3.78
N SER A 63 -10.02 9.81 3.94
CA SER A 63 -9.02 10.01 2.88
C SER A 63 -8.65 8.73 2.15
N LEU A 64 -9.21 7.58 2.51
CA LEU A 64 -8.99 6.31 1.81
C LEU A 64 -10.16 6.03 0.85
N HIS A 65 -9.86 5.89 -0.43
CA HIS A 65 -10.86 5.76 -1.50
C HIS A 65 -10.62 4.51 -2.34
N TRP A 66 -11.69 3.92 -2.86
CA TRP A 66 -11.58 2.94 -3.94
C TRP A 66 -11.38 3.67 -5.27
N PHE A 67 -10.63 3.09 -6.20
CA PHE A 67 -10.51 3.59 -7.57
C PHE A 67 -10.54 2.45 -8.60
N ASP A 68 -10.94 2.80 -9.83
CA ASP A 68 -11.07 1.89 -10.97
C ASP A 68 -9.71 1.64 -11.65
N GLN A 69 -9.25 0.39 -11.68
CA GLN A 69 -8.01 0.00 -12.36
C GLN A 69 -8.22 -0.49 -13.79
N GLU A 70 -9.46 -0.67 -14.25
CA GLU A 70 -9.79 -1.16 -15.60
C GLU A 70 -9.10 -0.38 -16.74
N PRO A 71 -8.96 0.96 -16.67
CA PRO A 71 -8.21 1.72 -17.67
C PRO A 71 -6.72 1.32 -17.80
N PHE A 72 -6.17 0.59 -16.82
CA PHE A 72 -4.75 0.25 -16.72
C PHE A 72 -4.44 -1.23 -16.98
N TYR A 73 -5.44 -2.06 -17.31
CA TYR A 73 -5.27 -3.50 -17.58
C TYR A 73 -4.22 -3.83 -18.65
N GLY A 74 -3.89 -2.87 -19.50
CA GLY A 74 -3.03 -3.09 -20.65
C GLY A 74 -3.76 -3.84 -21.75
N GLU A 75 -3.03 -4.57 -22.58
CA GLU A 75 -3.61 -5.32 -23.70
C GLU A 75 -4.28 -6.63 -23.27
N ASN A 76 -3.83 -7.22 -22.15
CA ASN A 76 -4.35 -8.50 -21.67
C ASN A 76 -4.36 -8.56 -20.13
N ASN A 77 -5.54 -8.45 -19.53
CA ASN A 77 -5.68 -8.49 -18.07
C ASN A 77 -5.41 -9.87 -17.46
N GLU A 78 -5.46 -10.96 -18.24
CA GLU A 78 -5.07 -12.29 -17.75
C GLU A 78 -3.56 -12.37 -17.43
N VAL A 79 -2.77 -11.44 -17.99
CA VAL A 79 -1.32 -11.35 -17.78
C VAL A 79 -0.96 -10.29 -16.75
N THR A 80 -1.64 -9.13 -16.75
CA THR A 80 -1.39 -8.09 -15.74
C THR A 80 -2.01 -8.44 -14.40
N GLY A 81 -3.21 -9.05 -14.41
CA GLY A 81 -3.89 -9.58 -13.24
C GLY A 81 -4.57 -8.53 -12.36
N LEU A 82 -4.76 -7.30 -12.85
CA LEU A 82 -5.33 -6.21 -12.07
C LEU A 82 -6.80 -6.52 -11.75
N ASP A 83 -7.18 -6.39 -10.48
CA ASP A 83 -8.58 -6.35 -10.07
C ASP A 83 -9.21 -5.04 -10.60
N LYS A 84 -10.52 -5.01 -10.86
CA LYS A 84 -11.21 -3.77 -11.22
C LYS A 84 -11.06 -2.67 -10.17
N TRP A 85 -10.96 -3.03 -8.89
CA TRP A 85 -10.99 -2.09 -7.77
C TRP A 85 -9.72 -2.19 -6.89
N ALA A 86 -9.08 -1.05 -6.67
CA ALA A 86 -7.95 -0.87 -5.75
C ALA A 86 -8.14 0.35 -4.84
N LEU A 87 -7.19 0.59 -3.93
CA LEU A 87 -7.29 1.67 -2.94
C LEU A 87 -6.23 2.74 -3.13
N ILE A 88 -6.60 3.97 -2.80
CA ILE A 88 -5.70 5.12 -2.76
C ILE A 88 -6.01 5.96 -1.52
N TYR A 89 -4.97 6.37 -0.81
CA TYR A 89 -5.05 7.30 0.30
C TYR A 89 -4.63 8.69 -0.18
N VAL A 90 -5.55 9.65 -0.12
CA VAL A 90 -5.33 11.04 -0.57
C VAL A 90 -5.59 11.98 0.60
N PRO A 91 -4.54 12.47 1.28
CA PRO A 91 -4.68 13.52 2.27
C PRO A 91 -5.35 14.76 1.68
N LYS A 92 -6.17 15.45 2.48
CA LYS A 92 -6.89 16.67 2.05
C LYS A 92 -5.97 17.75 1.46
N VAL A 93 -4.74 17.85 1.95
CA VAL A 93 -3.74 18.80 1.42
C VAL A 93 -3.36 18.51 -0.04
N CYS A 94 -3.38 17.24 -0.45
CA CYS A 94 -2.90 16.79 -1.76
C CYS A 94 -3.88 17.10 -2.89
N TYR A 95 -5.07 17.62 -2.57
CA TYR A 95 -5.99 18.16 -3.57
C TYR A 95 -5.60 19.57 -4.03
N THR A 96 -4.77 20.28 -3.28
CA THR A 96 -4.39 21.67 -3.59
C THR A 96 -2.88 21.89 -3.62
N GLU A 97 -2.11 21.06 -2.92
CA GLU A 97 -0.65 21.15 -2.86
C GLU A 97 0.04 20.04 -3.67
N THR A 98 1.33 20.23 -3.91
CA THR A 98 2.17 19.15 -4.45
C THR A 98 2.49 18.15 -3.35
N CYS A 99 2.23 16.87 -3.62
CA CYS A 99 2.53 15.75 -2.74
C CYS A 99 3.43 14.75 -3.43
N ASP A 100 4.20 14.02 -2.63
CA ASP A 100 4.90 12.84 -3.12
C ASP A 100 3.91 11.69 -3.36
N LEU A 101 4.34 10.70 -4.15
CA LEU A 101 3.57 9.49 -4.39
C LEU A 101 4.35 8.28 -3.87
N VAL A 102 3.68 7.49 -3.03
CA VAL A 102 4.15 6.17 -2.58
C VAL A 102 3.27 5.09 -3.23
N VAL A 103 3.92 4.11 -3.86
CA VAL A 103 3.23 2.91 -4.40
C VAL A 103 3.50 1.75 -3.46
N SER A 104 2.46 1.24 -2.81
CA SER A 104 2.57 0.11 -1.87
C SER A 104 2.02 -1.17 -2.49
N PHE A 105 2.90 -2.10 -2.80
CA PHE A 105 2.55 -3.39 -3.40
C PHE A 105 2.22 -4.43 -2.33
N HIS A 106 1.06 -5.07 -2.43
CA HIS A 106 0.71 -6.19 -1.56
C HIS A 106 1.49 -7.48 -1.93
N GLY A 107 1.55 -8.43 -0.99
CA GLY A 107 2.11 -9.77 -1.22
C GLY A 107 1.12 -10.75 -1.88
N CYS A 108 1.59 -11.96 -2.17
CA CYS A 108 0.74 -13.08 -2.58
C CYS A 108 -0.31 -13.41 -1.52
N GLY A 109 -1.50 -13.87 -1.93
CA GLY A 109 -2.56 -14.27 -1.00
C GLY A 109 -3.27 -13.10 -0.33
N PHE A 110 -2.89 -11.85 -0.62
CA PHE A 110 -3.59 -10.62 -0.18
C PHE A 110 -4.91 -10.39 -0.94
N VAL A 111 -5.55 -11.46 -1.41
CA VAL A 111 -6.72 -11.40 -2.31
C VAL A 111 -8.05 -11.36 -1.55
N PHE A 112 -8.07 -11.18 -0.23
CA PHE A 112 -9.28 -11.17 0.61
C PHE A 112 -10.21 -9.98 0.29
N PRO A 113 -11.21 -10.09 -0.60
CA PRO A 113 -11.88 -8.91 -1.13
C PRO A 113 -12.72 -8.20 -0.07
N GLY A 114 -13.27 -8.96 0.88
CA GLY A 114 -14.07 -8.44 2.00
C GLY A 114 -13.25 -7.81 3.13
N MET A 115 -11.94 -8.06 3.18
CA MET A 115 -11.05 -7.52 4.21
C MET A 115 -9.98 -6.58 3.67
N TYR A 116 -9.84 -6.46 2.34
CA TYR A 116 -8.78 -5.69 1.70
C TYR A 116 -8.71 -4.25 2.21
N SER A 117 -9.84 -3.53 2.24
CA SER A 117 -9.86 -2.15 2.74
C SER A 117 -9.58 -2.03 4.23
N TRP A 118 -9.91 -3.05 5.03
CA TRP A 118 -9.54 -3.08 6.43
C TRP A 118 -8.04 -3.33 6.63
N LEU A 119 -7.46 -4.25 5.87
CA LEU A 119 -6.02 -4.54 5.89
C LEU A 119 -5.20 -3.34 5.42
N VAL A 120 -5.57 -2.73 4.29
CA VAL A 120 -4.89 -1.53 3.77
C VAL A 120 -5.05 -0.33 4.69
N ALA A 121 -6.24 -0.12 5.28
CA ALA A 121 -6.42 0.93 6.27
C ALA A 121 -5.62 0.68 7.56
N GLY A 122 -5.28 -0.57 7.86
CA GLY A 122 -4.42 -0.94 8.98
C GLY A 122 -2.94 -0.96 8.63
N LEU A 123 -2.55 -0.62 7.39
CA LEU A 123 -1.15 -0.37 7.04
C LEU A 123 -0.77 1.04 7.51
N ASP A 124 0.26 1.10 8.36
CA ASP A 124 0.78 2.33 8.97
C ASP A 124 1.26 3.38 7.92
N PHE A 125 1.38 3.01 6.63
CA PHE A 125 1.71 3.96 5.54
C PHE A 125 0.76 5.18 5.52
N ASN A 126 -0.52 5.01 5.80
CA ASN A 126 -1.52 6.09 5.71
C ASN A 126 -1.33 7.15 6.81
N GLU A 127 -0.94 6.71 8.01
CA GLU A 127 -0.63 7.56 9.15
C GLU A 127 0.63 8.40 8.91
N TRP A 128 1.62 7.83 8.23
CA TRP A 128 2.82 8.56 7.78
C TRP A 128 2.57 9.46 6.58
N ALA A 129 1.56 9.18 5.77
CA ALA A 129 1.29 9.92 4.54
C ALA A 129 0.81 11.37 4.78
N TRP A 130 0.38 11.70 5.99
CA TRP A 130 0.00 13.07 6.35
C TRP A 130 0.34 13.41 7.79
N THR A 131 1.02 14.55 7.96
CA THR A 131 1.18 15.18 9.27
C THR A 131 0.21 16.34 9.43
N SER A 132 -0.66 16.27 10.43
CA SER A 132 -1.56 17.38 10.81
C SER A 132 -0.76 18.53 11.41
N THR A 133 -0.37 19.51 10.59
CA THR A 133 0.14 20.80 11.07
C THR A 133 -0.92 21.65 11.80
N ASN A 134 -2.18 21.18 11.89
CA ASN A 134 -3.32 21.96 12.38
C ASN A 134 -3.67 21.74 13.86
N GLY A 135 -2.93 20.90 14.59
CA GLY A 135 -3.01 20.84 16.04
C GLY A 135 -2.00 21.80 16.65
N TRP A 136 -2.46 22.82 17.39
CA TRP A 136 -1.63 23.77 18.17
C TRP A 136 -0.56 23.10 19.07
N TRP A 137 -0.67 21.78 19.30
CA TRP A 137 0.27 20.98 20.09
C TRP A 137 1.42 20.35 19.27
N GLN A 138 1.26 20.10 17.97
CA GLN A 138 2.27 19.41 17.14
C GLN A 138 3.24 20.35 16.42
N ALA A 139 2.95 21.66 16.41
CA ALA A 139 3.87 22.70 15.91
C ALA A 139 5.16 22.84 16.75
N TRP A 140 5.29 22.12 17.87
CA TRP A 140 6.48 22.07 18.72
C TRP A 140 7.26 20.75 18.64
N THR A 141 6.73 19.72 17.97
CA THR A 141 7.37 18.40 17.87
C THR A 141 7.95 18.12 16.48
N SER A 142 7.49 18.80 15.42
CA SER A 142 8.17 18.72 14.13
C SER A 142 9.45 19.56 14.15
N THR A 143 10.60 18.92 13.97
CA THR A 143 11.84 19.64 13.66
C THR A 143 11.58 20.52 12.44
N PRO A 144 11.98 21.81 12.45
CA PRO A 144 11.80 22.68 11.29
C PRO A 144 12.33 22.02 10.01
N GLY A 145 11.47 21.93 8.99
CA GLY A 145 11.80 21.28 7.72
C GLY A 145 11.34 19.81 7.58
N MET A 146 10.73 19.22 8.60
CA MET A 146 10.11 17.89 8.52
C MET A 146 8.59 18.03 8.26
N TYR A 147 8.13 17.50 7.13
CA TYR A 147 6.71 17.43 6.76
C TYR A 147 6.47 16.15 5.94
N SER A 148 5.23 15.67 5.94
CA SER A 148 4.87 14.46 5.22
C SER A 148 3.54 14.68 4.53
N TRP A 149 3.58 14.91 3.21
CA TRP A 149 2.41 15.05 2.34
C TRP A 149 2.56 14.07 1.19
N MET A 150 1.97 12.89 1.35
CA MET A 150 2.09 11.79 0.42
C MET A 150 0.70 11.29 0.02
N VAL A 151 0.53 11.00 -1.27
CA VAL A 151 -0.52 10.11 -1.75
C VAL A 151 0.02 8.68 -1.68
N VAL A 152 -0.75 7.74 -1.15
CA VAL A 152 -0.37 6.32 -1.15
C VAL A 152 -1.34 5.54 -2.01
N ILE A 153 -0.84 4.96 -3.11
CA ILE A 153 -1.65 4.09 -3.97
C ILE A 153 -1.33 2.62 -3.66
N TYR A 154 -2.38 1.80 -3.61
CA TYR A 154 -2.32 0.37 -3.32
C TYR A 154 -2.89 -0.42 -4.50
N PRO A 155 -2.15 -0.54 -5.62
CA PRO A 155 -2.57 -1.36 -6.74
C PRO A 155 -2.90 -2.78 -6.29
N ARG A 156 -3.96 -3.35 -6.87
CA ARG A 156 -4.47 -4.65 -6.44
C ARG A 156 -4.53 -5.64 -7.60
N LEU A 157 -4.05 -6.84 -7.34
CA LEU A 157 -4.25 -7.99 -8.22
C LEU A 157 -5.37 -8.89 -7.69
N GLU A 158 -6.04 -9.58 -8.60
CA GLU A 158 -6.88 -10.73 -8.30
C GLU A 158 -6.25 -12.03 -8.81
N ALA A 159 -6.89 -13.17 -8.55
CA ALA A 159 -6.44 -14.43 -9.13
C ALA A 159 -6.52 -14.36 -10.66
N HIS A 160 -5.41 -14.65 -11.33
CA HIS A 160 -5.27 -14.56 -12.79
C HIS A 160 -4.37 -15.68 -13.31
N GLY A 161 -4.22 -15.77 -14.64
CA GLY A 161 -3.30 -16.71 -15.29
C GLY A 161 -3.50 -18.16 -14.85
N THR A 162 -2.47 -19.01 -14.96
CA THR A 162 -2.58 -20.45 -14.64
C THR A 162 -1.56 -20.96 -13.63
N SER A 163 -0.52 -20.18 -13.33
CA SER A 163 0.49 -20.56 -12.33
C SER A 163 -0.08 -20.48 -10.91
N SER A 164 0.48 -21.26 -9.98
CA SER A 164 0.09 -21.21 -8.56
C SER A 164 0.24 -19.83 -7.94
N GLN A 165 1.19 -19.03 -8.44
CA GLN A 165 1.47 -17.67 -7.97
C GLN A 165 0.40 -16.70 -8.50
N PHE A 166 0.09 -16.74 -9.79
CA PHE A 166 -0.95 -15.88 -10.35
C PHE A 166 -2.35 -16.21 -9.81
N GLN A 167 -2.62 -17.49 -9.53
CA GLN A 167 -3.85 -17.90 -8.84
C GLN A 167 -3.93 -17.41 -7.38
N GLN A 168 -2.82 -16.99 -6.78
CA GLN A 168 -2.76 -16.30 -5.49
C GLN A 168 -2.76 -14.77 -5.61
N GLY A 169 -2.94 -14.21 -6.82
CA GLY A 169 -2.86 -12.78 -7.08
C GLY A 169 -1.47 -12.19 -6.83
N CYS A 170 -0.40 -12.96 -7.05
CA CYS A 170 0.97 -12.46 -6.91
C CYS A 170 1.34 -11.50 -8.06
N TRP A 171 2.17 -10.49 -7.75
CA TRP A 171 2.97 -9.81 -8.76
C TRP A 171 3.90 -10.82 -9.46
N ASN A 172 4.22 -10.53 -10.71
CA ASN A 172 5.11 -11.33 -11.52
C ASN A 172 6.57 -11.06 -11.11
N VAL A 173 7.00 -11.71 -10.04
CA VAL A 173 8.39 -11.63 -9.53
C VAL A 173 9.14 -12.95 -9.67
N TYR A 174 8.48 -13.98 -10.20
CA TYR A 174 9.02 -15.34 -10.35
C TYR A 174 9.21 -15.74 -11.83
N GLY A 175 9.04 -14.83 -12.79
CA GLY A 175 9.23 -15.10 -14.22
C GLY A 175 8.12 -15.88 -14.88
N GLN A 176 6.89 -15.78 -14.38
CA GLN A 176 5.73 -16.53 -14.90
C GLN A 176 5.37 -16.16 -16.35
N THR A 177 5.80 -14.98 -16.83
CA THR A 177 5.59 -14.55 -18.22
C THR A 177 6.83 -14.69 -19.11
N GLY A 178 7.95 -15.21 -18.59
CA GLY A 178 9.21 -15.28 -19.32
C GLY A 178 10.37 -14.62 -18.57
N LEU A 179 11.56 -14.63 -19.17
CA LEU A 179 12.79 -14.10 -18.57
C LEU A 179 12.83 -12.57 -18.51
N ASP A 180 12.03 -11.91 -19.34
CA ASP A 180 11.90 -10.46 -19.45
C ASP A 180 10.86 -9.89 -18.47
N TYR A 181 10.35 -10.68 -17.52
CA TYR A 181 9.30 -10.28 -16.57
C TYR A 181 9.63 -9.04 -15.72
N ALA A 182 10.91 -8.74 -15.54
CA ALA A 182 11.39 -7.58 -14.78
C ALA A 182 11.75 -6.38 -15.67
N ASP A 183 11.63 -6.52 -17.00
CA ASP A 183 11.95 -5.44 -17.93
C ASP A 183 10.84 -4.37 -17.93
N LYS A 184 11.19 -3.16 -18.36
CA LYS A 184 10.24 -2.04 -18.48
C LYS A 184 9.02 -2.35 -19.35
N GLY A 185 9.18 -3.28 -20.30
CA GLY A 185 8.12 -3.72 -21.21
C GLY A 185 7.24 -4.85 -20.66
N ALA A 186 7.58 -5.46 -19.52
CA ALA A 186 6.82 -6.55 -18.94
C ALA A 186 5.42 -6.09 -18.52
N ALA A 187 4.39 -6.89 -18.76
CA ALA A 187 2.99 -6.46 -18.73
C ALA A 187 2.56 -5.61 -17.51
N GLN A 188 2.99 -5.96 -16.29
CA GLN A 188 2.64 -5.23 -15.07
C GLN A 188 3.34 -3.86 -14.95
N MET A 189 4.55 -3.71 -15.49
CA MET A 189 5.34 -2.47 -15.34
C MET A 189 4.69 -1.26 -16.05
N PRO A 190 4.27 -1.32 -17.33
CA PRO A 190 3.53 -0.24 -17.98
C PRO A 190 2.18 0.05 -17.32
N ALA A 191 1.50 -0.96 -16.79
CA ALA A 191 0.21 -0.78 -16.12
C ALA A 191 0.36 0.12 -14.89
N ILE A 192 1.32 -0.20 -14.01
CA ILE A 192 1.62 0.61 -12.82
C ILE A 192 2.18 1.98 -13.21
N LYS A 193 3.05 2.07 -14.22
CA LYS A 193 3.58 3.35 -14.68
C LYS A 193 2.46 4.29 -15.15
N LYS A 194 1.46 3.76 -15.87
CA LYS A 194 0.28 4.54 -16.28
C LYS A 194 -0.55 5.01 -15.10
N MET A 195 -0.73 4.18 -14.07
CA MET A 195 -1.41 4.62 -12.83
C MET A 195 -0.66 5.77 -12.16
N VAL A 196 0.67 5.65 -12.04
CA VAL A 196 1.55 6.69 -11.46
C VAL A 196 1.45 8.00 -12.26
N ASP A 197 1.40 7.92 -13.58
CA ASP A 197 1.32 9.09 -14.45
C ASP A 197 -0.07 9.77 -14.43
N ASP A 198 -1.11 9.03 -14.03
CA ASP A 198 -2.51 9.46 -14.14
C ASP A 198 -3.22 9.63 -12.78
N ILE A 199 -2.45 9.71 -11.67
CA ILE A 199 -2.99 9.91 -10.31
C ILE A 199 -4.08 10.99 -10.24
N PRO A 200 -3.90 12.20 -10.82
CA PRO A 200 -4.92 13.26 -10.74
C PRO A 200 -6.23 12.94 -11.47
N SER A 201 -6.23 11.98 -12.41
CA SER A 201 -7.40 11.61 -13.22
C SER A 201 -8.10 10.36 -12.72
N LEU A 202 -7.59 9.70 -11.66
CA LEU A 202 -8.19 8.49 -11.14
C LEU A 202 -9.64 8.71 -10.73
N LYS A 203 -10.50 7.80 -11.18
CA LYS A 203 -11.92 7.79 -10.80
C LYS A 203 -12.06 7.20 -9.40
N ILE A 204 -12.03 8.06 -8.39
CA ILE A 204 -12.20 7.67 -6.99
C ILE A 204 -13.68 7.54 -6.59
N TRP A 205 -13.94 6.67 -5.62
CA TRP A 205 -15.26 6.37 -5.10
C TRP A 205 -15.36 6.71 -3.61
N ASP A 206 -16.31 7.58 -3.25
CA ASP A 206 -16.42 8.23 -1.93
C ASP A 206 -17.32 7.51 -0.90
N SER A 207 -17.68 6.24 -1.11
CA SER A 207 -18.45 5.52 -0.08
C SER A 207 -17.57 5.01 1.06
N ASN A 208 -18.16 4.72 2.23
CA ASN A 208 -17.56 4.19 3.48
C ASN A 208 -16.72 2.90 3.33
N LEU A 209 -15.69 2.91 2.50
CA LEU A 209 -14.77 1.81 2.18
C LEU A 209 -15.42 0.52 1.69
N LYS A 210 -16.69 0.57 1.29
CA LYS A 210 -17.37 -0.54 0.62
C LYS A 210 -16.87 -0.60 -0.82
N ARG A 211 -16.40 -1.78 -1.25
CA ARG A 211 -16.05 -2.05 -2.64
C ARG A 211 -17.29 -1.74 -3.51
N PRO A 212 -17.16 -0.98 -4.60
CA PRO A 212 -18.26 -0.78 -5.53
C PRO A 212 -18.66 -2.12 -6.17
N SER A 213 -19.95 -2.25 -6.54
CA SER A 213 -20.49 -3.42 -7.24
C SER A 213 -19.94 -3.53 -8.65
#